data_AF-A0A370U7F7-F1
#
_entry.id   AF-A0A370U7F7-F1
#
_cell.length_a   1.000
_cell.length_b   1.000
_cell.length_c   1.000
_cell.angle_alpha   90.00
_cell.angle_beta   90.00
_cell.angle_gamma   90.00
#
_symmetry.space_group_name_H-M   'P 1'
#
loop_
_entity.id
_entity.type
_entity.pdbx_description
1 polymer ?
#
loop_
_entity_poly.entity_id
_entity_poly.type
_entity_poly.pdbx_seq_one_letter_code
_entity_poly.pdbx_strand_id
1 'polypeptide(L)'
;MKDEEQLELEHTGELPTEQAEYLKALEAEELAEDFDPEQAKAEEKAAEQQAEMDEQTAQMTAVMGLGTIEFALKRFIHPEFEFTPETKAYAIENLSPALIKYGALLPEWMGAYDAEIKAAMAVGKLVSEGMDTSRELKAKDAAEAKAKKDAQDNQRDQVAA
;
A
#
# COMPACT_ATOMS: atom_id res chain seq x y z
N MET A 1 -11.22 -82.30 20.40
CA MET A 1 -11.90 -81.69 21.57
C MET A 1 -10.81 -80.94 22.31
N LYS A 2 -10.61 -79.65 22.14
CA LYS A 2 -11.51 -78.50 22.29
C LYS A 2 -10.62 -77.27 21.98
N ASP A 3 -11.01 -76.15 21.41
CA ASP A 3 -12.28 -75.66 20.88
C ASP A 3 -11.86 -74.57 19.86
N GLU A 4 -12.41 -74.64 18.65
CA GLU A 4 -12.53 -73.48 17.78
C GLU A 4 -13.64 -72.62 18.40
N GLU A 5 -13.29 -71.69 19.28
CA GLU A 5 -14.28 -70.77 19.88
C GLU A 5 -13.99 -69.33 19.45
N GLN A 6 -14.56 -69.03 18.29
CA GLN A 6 -15.37 -67.84 18.03
C GLN A 6 -14.67 -66.48 18.07
N LEU A 7 -14.40 -65.99 16.86
CA LEU A 7 -14.51 -64.58 16.48
C LEU A 7 -15.96 -64.10 16.77
N GLU A 8 -16.25 -63.73 18.01
CA GLU A 8 -17.46 -62.96 18.31
C GLU A 8 -17.23 -61.48 17.99
N LEU A 9 -17.64 -61.13 16.77
CA LEU A 9 -17.98 -59.80 16.33
C LEU A 9 -19.29 -59.37 17.02
N GLU A 10 -19.23 -59.04 18.31
CA GLU A 10 -20.32 -58.35 19.01
C GLU A 10 -19.87 -56.96 19.44
N HIS A 11 -19.80 -56.05 18.46
CA HIS A 11 -19.86 -54.62 18.73
C HIS A 11 -21.10 -54.02 18.05
N THR A 12 -22.27 -54.60 18.36
CA THR A 12 -23.55 -53.90 18.21
C THR A 12 -23.78 -53.06 19.47
N GLY A 13 -22.88 -52.10 19.70
CA GLY A 13 -23.04 -51.12 20.75
C GLY A 13 -23.94 -50.01 20.24
N GLU A 14 -25.08 -49.83 20.90
CA GLU A 14 -25.85 -48.57 20.83
C GLU A 14 -24.86 -47.40 20.93
N LEU A 15 -25.00 -46.42 20.03
CA LEU A 15 -24.20 -45.20 20.08
C LEU A 15 -24.22 -44.65 21.52
N PRO A 16 -23.06 -44.44 22.16
CA PRO A 16 -22.98 -43.76 23.44
C PRO A 16 -23.83 -42.49 23.40
N THR A 17 -24.63 -42.28 24.43
CA THR A 17 -25.73 -41.29 24.46
C THR A 17 -25.25 -39.88 24.08
N GLU A 18 -24.02 -39.53 24.47
CA GLU A 18 -23.36 -38.26 24.13
C GLU A 18 -23.08 -38.08 22.62
N GLN A 19 -22.77 -39.16 21.90
CA GLN A 19 -22.51 -39.11 20.46
C GLN A 19 -23.82 -39.01 19.66
N ALA A 20 -24.89 -39.63 20.15
CA ALA A 20 -26.23 -39.47 19.58
C ALA A 20 -26.78 -38.05 19.79
N GLU A 21 -26.54 -37.45 20.96
CA GLU A 21 -26.90 -36.05 21.22
C GLU A 21 -26.08 -35.06 20.38
N TYR A 22 -24.78 -35.32 20.21
CA TYR A 22 -23.91 -34.52 19.34
C TYR A 22 -24.35 -34.58 17.87
N LEU A 23 -24.65 -35.78 17.36
CA LEU A 23 -25.17 -35.96 16.00
C LEU A 23 -26.51 -35.24 15.82
N LYS A 24 -27.40 -35.31 16.81
CA LYS A 24 -28.70 -34.64 16.75
C LYS A 24 -28.60 -33.12 16.83
N ALA A 25 -27.58 -32.59 17.52
CA ALA A 25 -27.28 -31.17 17.54
C ALA A 25 -26.75 -30.69 16.19
N LEU A 26 -25.83 -31.44 15.58
CA LEU A 26 -25.33 -31.19 14.22
C LEU A 26 -26.44 -31.24 13.17
N GLU A 27 -27.31 -32.24 13.23
CA GLU A 27 -28.44 -32.40 12.30
C GLU A 27 -29.45 -31.26 12.46
N ALA A 28 -29.61 -30.70 13.66
CA ALA A 28 -30.45 -29.54 13.91
C ALA A 28 -29.82 -28.22 13.44
N GLU A 29 -28.50 -28.08 13.50
CA GLU A 29 -27.76 -26.96 12.91
C GLU A 29 -27.81 -27.01 11.37
N GLU A 30 -27.64 -28.20 10.79
CA GLU A 30 -27.71 -28.42 9.33
C GLU A 30 -29.13 -28.22 8.77
N LEU A 31 -30.18 -28.53 9.56
CA LEU A 31 -31.57 -28.20 9.21
C LEU A 31 -31.90 -26.71 9.37
N ALA A 32 -31.11 -25.97 10.16
CA ALA A 32 -31.27 -24.53 10.39
C ALA A 32 -30.51 -23.69 9.36
N GLU A 33 -29.45 -24.23 8.76
CA GLU A 33 -28.82 -23.68 7.55
C GLU A 33 -29.67 -24.05 6.31
N ASP A 34 -30.68 -23.24 6.04
CA ASP A 34 -31.47 -23.34 4.81
C ASP A 34 -30.58 -22.93 3.62
N PHE A 35 -29.90 -23.90 3.02
CA PHE A 35 -29.05 -23.67 1.84
C PHE A 35 -29.94 -23.27 0.65
N ASP A 36 -30.11 -21.96 0.44
CA ASP A 36 -30.80 -21.42 -0.72
C ASP A 36 -29.83 -21.32 -1.91
N PRO A 37 -29.98 -22.17 -2.95
CA PRO A 37 -29.12 -22.14 -4.13
C PRO A 37 -29.25 -20.85 -4.95
N GLU A 38 -30.33 -20.08 -4.81
CA GLU A 38 -30.44 -18.73 -5.41
C GLU A 38 -29.60 -17.71 -4.63
N GLN A 39 -29.59 -17.79 -3.30
CA GLN A 39 -28.77 -16.94 -2.45
C GLN A 39 -27.28 -17.21 -2.67
N ALA A 40 -26.86 -18.47 -2.75
CA ALA A 40 -25.48 -18.84 -3.05
C ALA A 40 -25.00 -18.28 -4.40
N LYS A 41 -25.84 -18.31 -5.44
CA LYS A 41 -25.54 -17.71 -6.75
C LYS A 41 -25.49 -16.18 -6.72
N ALA A 42 -26.34 -15.55 -5.90
CA ALA A 42 -26.33 -14.11 -5.73
C ALA A 42 -25.06 -13.64 -5.00
N GLU A 43 -24.61 -14.39 -4.00
CA GLU A 43 -23.36 -14.14 -3.27
C GLU A 43 -22.13 -14.37 -4.14
N GLU A 44 -22.08 -15.43 -4.95
CA GLU A 44 -21.00 -15.68 -5.91
C GLU A 44 -20.88 -14.54 -6.93
N LYS A 45 -22.01 -14.09 -7.49
CA LYS A 45 -22.03 -12.98 -8.44
C LYS A 45 -21.64 -11.64 -7.81
N ALA A 46 -22.00 -11.42 -6.54
CA ALA A 46 -21.58 -10.24 -5.79
C ALA A 46 -20.06 -10.29 -5.49
N ALA A 47 -19.52 -11.47 -5.18
CA ALA A 47 -18.09 -11.66 -4.96
C ALA A 47 -17.28 -11.44 -6.25
N GLU A 48 -17.75 -11.90 -7.40
CA GLU A 48 -17.13 -11.62 -8.70
C GLU A 48 -17.11 -10.13 -9.03
N GLN A 49 -18.23 -9.43 -8.83
CA GLN A 49 -18.31 -7.99 -9.04
C GLN A 49 -17.38 -7.21 -8.11
N GLN A 50 -17.30 -7.63 -6.85
CA GLN A 50 -16.39 -7.01 -5.88
C GLN A 50 -14.92 -7.24 -6.27
N ALA A 51 -14.56 -8.45 -6.70
CA ALA A 51 -13.22 -8.76 -7.14
C ALA A 51 -12.80 -7.92 -8.35
N GLU A 52 -13.70 -7.72 -9.33
CA GLU A 52 -13.43 -6.86 -10.48
C GLU A 52 -13.24 -5.38 -10.07
N MET A 53 -14.06 -4.89 -9.14
CA MET A 53 -13.93 -3.54 -8.58
C MET A 53 -12.60 -3.36 -7.82
N ASP A 54 -12.18 -4.36 -7.05
CA ASP A 54 -10.93 -4.35 -6.29
C ASP A 54 -9.72 -4.37 -7.22
N GLU A 55 -9.75 -5.17 -8.29
CA GLU A 55 -8.70 -5.19 -9.32
C GLU A 55 -8.53 -3.83 -10.00
N GLN A 56 -9.64 -3.21 -10.43
CA GLN A 56 -9.61 -1.89 -11.06
C GLN A 56 -9.06 -0.82 -10.09
N THR A 57 -9.49 -0.87 -8.83
CA THR A 57 -9.05 0.07 -7.79
C THR A 57 -7.55 -0.08 -7.51
N ALA A 58 -7.06 -1.32 -7.43
CA ALA A 58 -5.66 -1.62 -7.22
C ALA A 58 -4.78 -1.14 -8.38
N GLN A 59 -5.18 -1.39 -9.62
CA GLN A 59 -4.46 -0.91 -10.81
C GLN A 59 -4.38 0.62 -10.85
N MET A 60 -5.49 1.31 -10.60
CA MET A 60 -5.51 2.77 -10.55
C MET A 60 -4.59 3.30 -9.44
N THR A 61 -4.61 2.66 -8.28
CA THR A 61 -3.75 3.02 -7.15
C THR A 61 -2.26 2.83 -7.49
N ALA A 62 -1.91 1.73 -8.15
CA ALA A 62 -0.54 1.48 -8.60
C ALA A 62 -0.07 2.55 -9.60
N VAL A 63 -0.92 2.93 -10.56
CA VAL A 63 -0.64 3.99 -11.54
C VAL A 63 -0.38 5.33 -10.83
N MET A 64 -1.24 5.72 -9.89
CA MET A 64 -1.05 6.96 -9.13
C MET A 64 0.21 6.93 -8.27
N GLY A 65 0.50 5.79 -7.64
CA GLY A 65 1.72 5.60 -6.84
C GLY A 65 2.99 5.78 -7.68
N LEU A 66 3.03 5.14 -8.86
CA LEU A 66 4.13 5.28 -9.82
C LEU A 66 4.31 6.74 -10.28
N GLY A 67 3.21 7.43 -10.59
CA GLY A 67 3.25 8.85 -10.97
C GLY A 67 3.84 9.73 -9.85
N THR A 68 3.49 9.42 -8.60
CA THR A 68 4.03 10.13 -7.42
C THR A 68 5.53 9.90 -7.26
N ILE A 69 5.99 8.66 -7.41
CA ILE A 69 7.41 8.32 -7.35
C ILE A 69 8.18 9.02 -8.47
N GLU A 70 7.67 8.97 -9.70
CA GLU A 70 8.29 9.63 -10.86
C GLU A 70 8.39 11.15 -10.66
N PHE A 71 7.33 11.79 -10.14
CA PHE A 71 7.34 13.21 -9.80
C PHE A 71 8.44 13.55 -8.77
N ALA A 72 8.58 12.74 -7.71
CA ALA A 72 9.62 12.93 -6.71
C ALA A 72 11.02 12.80 -7.35
N LEU A 73 11.24 11.77 -8.17
CA LEU A 73 12.51 11.57 -8.86
C LEU A 73 12.81 12.71 -9.84
N LYS A 74 11.81 13.24 -10.54
CA LYS A 74 11.96 14.45 -11.37
C LYS A 74 12.43 15.66 -10.56
N ARG A 75 11.89 15.84 -9.35
CA ARG A 75 12.20 16.98 -8.48
C ARG A 75 13.58 16.90 -7.81
N PHE A 76 14.03 15.69 -7.48
CA PHE A 76 15.24 15.47 -6.67
C PHE A 76 16.44 14.90 -7.43
N ILE A 77 16.23 14.20 -8.54
CA ILE A 77 17.30 13.59 -9.34
C ILE A 77 17.51 14.33 -10.66
N HIS A 78 16.51 14.32 -11.55
CA HIS A 78 16.64 14.96 -12.86
C HIS A 78 15.26 15.31 -13.47
N PRO A 79 15.03 16.54 -13.96
CA PRO A 79 13.70 16.98 -14.40
C PRO A 79 13.11 16.15 -15.55
N GLU A 80 13.96 15.55 -16.38
CA GLU A 80 13.54 14.68 -17.49
C GLU A 80 13.45 13.19 -17.12
N PHE A 81 13.61 12.83 -15.84
CA PHE A 81 13.52 11.43 -15.41
C PHE A 81 12.13 10.87 -15.71
N GLU A 82 12.03 9.74 -16.42
CA GLU A 82 10.77 9.05 -16.66
C GLU A 82 10.99 7.54 -16.66
N PHE A 83 10.11 6.78 -16.00
CA PHE A 83 10.13 5.33 -16.14
C PHE A 83 9.66 4.96 -17.55
N THR A 84 10.27 3.93 -18.12
CA THR A 84 9.84 3.42 -19.42
C THR A 84 8.43 2.81 -19.34
N PRO A 85 7.67 2.77 -20.45
CA PRO A 85 6.34 2.15 -20.48
C PRO A 85 6.35 0.71 -19.97
N GLU A 86 7.37 -0.06 -20.31
CA GLU A 86 7.54 -1.46 -19.91
C GLU A 86 7.74 -1.57 -18.39
N THR A 87 8.54 -0.67 -17.81
CA THR A 87 8.81 -0.64 -16.36
C THR A 87 7.54 -0.28 -15.59
N LYS A 88 6.77 0.70 -16.08
CA LYS A 88 5.49 1.09 -15.49
C LYS A 88 4.49 -0.06 -15.52
N ALA A 89 4.34 -0.73 -16.68
CA ALA A 89 3.45 -1.88 -16.83
C ALA A 89 3.83 -3.03 -15.89
N TYR A 90 5.12 -3.38 -15.85
CA TYR A 90 5.64 -4.41 -14.94
C TYR A 90 5.34 -4.09 -13.48
N ALA A 91 5.57 -2.84 -13.05
CA ALA A 91 5.30 -2.43 -11.68
C ALA A 91 3.79 -2.49 -11.34
N ILE A 92 2.90 -2.06 -12.24
CA ILE A 92 1.45 -2.15 -12.02
C ILE A 92 1.01 -3.60 -11.87
N GLU A 93 1.45 -4.47 -12.79
CA GLU A 93 1.12 -5.90 -12.77
C GLU A 93 1.55 -6.58 -11.47
N ASN A 94 2.74 -6.24 -10.95
CA ASN A 94 3.30 -6.89 -9.78
C ASN A 94 2.85 -6.26 -8.44
N LEU A 95 2.43 -4.99 -8.44
CA LEU A 95 1.96 -4.30 -7.23
C LEU A 95 0.46 -4.45 -7.01
N SER A 96 -0.34 -4.59 -8.07
CA SER A 96 -1.80 -4.69 -7.96
C SER A 96 -2.26 -5.85 -7.05
N PRO A 97 -1.71 -7.07 -7.13
CA PRO A 97 -2.10 -8.16 -6.23
C PRO A 97 -1.81 -7.87 -4.75
N ALA A 98 -0.70 -7.18 -4.47
CA ALA A 98 -0.37 -6.75 -3.11
C ALA A 98 -1.34 -5.67 -2.61
N LEU A 99 -1.77 -4.77 -3.49
CA LEU A 99 -2.78 -3.76 -3.19
C LEU A 99 -4.17 -4.36 -2.95
N ILE A 100 -4.55 -5.40 -3.68
CA ILE A 100 -5.80 -6.14 -3.42
C ILE A 100 -5.72 -6.82 -2.05
N LYS A 101 -4.59 -7.48 -1.76
CA LYS A 101 -4.43 -8.27 -0.53
C LYS A 101 -4.30 -7.43 0.75
N TYR A 102 -3.62 -6.29 0.67
CA TYR A 102 -3.28 -5.47 1.84
C TYR A 102 -3.94 -4.08 1.83
N GLY A 103 -4.73 -3.76 0.80
CA GLY A 103 -5.28 -2.42 0.59
C GLY A 103 -4.21 -1.45 0.08
N ALA A 104 -4.33 -0.16 0.45
CA ALA A 104 -3.27 0.81 0.15
C ALA A 104 -1.90 0.28 0.63
N LEU A 105 -0.81 0.64 -0.06
CA LEU A 105 0.57 0.21 0.22
C LEU A 105 1.06 0.41 1.67
N LEU A 106 0.28 1.06 2.53
CA LEU A 106 0.61 1.32 3.92
C LEU A 106 -0.11 0.31 4.83
N PRO A 107 0.63 -0.50 5.60
CA PRO A 107 0.07 -1.34 6.65
C PRO A 107 -0.84 -0.56 7.61
N GLU A 108 -1.89 -1.20 8.13
CA GLU A 108 -2.90 -0.56 9.02
C GLU A 108 -2.28 0.16 10.22
N TRP A 109 -1.21 -0.39 10.81
CA TRP A 109 -0.53 0.23 11.95
C TRP A 109 0.03 1.62 11.63
N MET A 110 0.25 1.94 10.35
CA MET A 110 0.75 3.23 9.92
C MET A 110 -0.32 4.32 9.93
N GLY A 111 -1.61 3.94 9.86
CA GLY A 111 -2.73 4.88 10.00
C GLY A 111 -2.73 5.60 11.35
N ALA A 112 -2.24 4.94 12.40
CA ALA A 112 -2.07 5.55 13.72
C ALA A 112 -1.00 6.66 13.76
N TYR A 113 -0.12 6.73 12.75
CA TYR A 113 0.98 7.70 12.65
C TYR A 113 0.77 8.76 11.57
N ASP A 114 -0.45 8.89 11.03
CA ASP A 114 -0.74 9.83 9.93
C ASP A 114 -0.38 11.28 10.31
N ALA A 115 -0.66 11.68 11.55
CA ALA A 115 -0.32 13.01 12.06
C ALA A 115 1.21 13.23 12.13
N GLU A 116 1.94 12.25 12.64
CA GLU A 116 3.40 12.27 12.78
C GLU A 116 4.09 12.28 11.42
N ILE A 117 3.60 11.47 10.47
CA ILE A 117 4.10 11.44 9.10
C ILE A 117 3.89 12.80 8.44
N LYS A 118 2.70 13.39 8.56
CA LYS A 118 2.40 14.74 8.04
C LYS A 118 3.29 15.81 8.68
N ALA A 119 3.50 15.74 9.99
CA ALA A 119 4.39 16.65 10.70
C ALA A 119 5.84 16.52 10.20
N ALA A 120 6.34 15.29 10.05
CA ALA A 120 7.67 15.01 9.52
C ALA A 120 7.82 15.54 8.09
N MET A 121 6.82 15.33 7.22
CA MET A 121 6.80 15.90 5.86
C MET A 121 6.83 17.43 5.87
N ALA A 122 6.03 18.06 6.74
CA ALA A 122 5.98 19.52 6.85
C ALA A 122 7.32 20.10 7.31
N VAL A 123 7.95 19.50 8.33
CA VAL A 123 9.29 19.88 8.80
C VAL A 123 10.32 19.67 7.69
N GLY A 124 10.29 18.53 7.00
CA GLY A 124 11.18 18.27 5.86
C GLY A 124 11.05 19.32 4.76
N LYS A 125 9.82 19.70 4.42
CA LYS A 125 9.54 20.76 3.44
C LYS A 125 10.13 22.10 3.87
N LEU A 126 9.90 22.52 5.12
CA LEU A 126 10.45 23.76 5.68
C LEU A 126 11.98 23.80 5.62
N VAL A 127 12.65 22.69 5.97
CA VAL A 127 14.11 22.59 5.90
C VAL A 127 14.58 22.73 4.45
N SER A 128 13.93 22.04 3.50
CA SER A 128 14.31 22.12 2.08
C SER A 128 14.15 23.54 1.51
N GLU A 129 13.04 24.21 1.81
CA GLU A 129 12.76 25.57 1.36
C GLU A 129 13.72 26.59 2.00
N GLY A 130 14.06 26.39 3.28
CA GLY A 130 15.07 27.19 3.96
C GLY A 130 16.46 27.06 3.35
N MET A 131 16.86 25.86 2.90
CA MET A 131 18.13 25.65 2.20
C MET A 131 18.16 26.35 0.84
N ASP A 132 17.11 26.21 0.03
CA ASP A 132 17.01 26.85 -1.28
C ASP A 132 17.01 28.39 -1.14
N THR A 133 16.20 28.92 -0.23
CA THR A 133 16.15 30.36 0.08
C THR A 133 17.51 30.88 0.58
N SER A 134 18.20 30.12 1.45
CA SER A 134 19.53 30.51 1.93
C SER A 134 20.57 30.57 0.80
N ARG A 135 20.51 29.63 -0.16
CA ARG A 135 21.39 29.64 -1.34
C ARG A 135 21.11 30.85 -2.22
N GLU A 136 19.85 31.16 -2.48
CA GLU A 136 19.46 32.33 -3.27
C GLU A 136 19.90 33.65 -2.63
N LEU A 137 19.68 33.81 -1.32
CA LEU A 137 20.10 35.01 -0.60
C LEU A 137 21.62 35.19 -0.64
N LYS A 138 22.39 34.10 -0.39
CA LYS A 138 23.86 34.15 -0.49
C LYS A 138 24.33 34.51 -1.90
N ALA A 139 23.64 34.03 -2.94
CA ALA A 139 23.96 34.38 -4.32
C ALA A 139 23.67 35.87 -4.62
N LYS A 140 22.55 36.41 -4.11
CA LYS A 140 22.23 37.85 -4.20
C LYS A 140 23.26 38.70 -3.47
N ASP A 141 23.59 38.36 -2.23
CA ASP A 141 24.60 39.08 -1.45
C ASP A 141 25.97 39.08 -2.13
N ALA A 142 26.39 37.94 -2.70
CA ALA A 142 27.64 37.85 -3.45
C ALA A 142 27.63 38.71 -4.73
N ALA A 143 26.50 38.75 -5.45
CA ALA A 143 26.34 39.59 -6.63
C ALA A 143 26.37 41.09 -6.29
N GLU A 144 25.70 41.50 -5.22
CA GLU A 144 25.73 42.88 -4.74
C GLU A 144 27.12 43.29 -4.24
N ALA A 145 27.80 42.42 -3.50
CA ALA A 145 29.17 42.67 -3.06
C ALA A 145 30.13 42.84 -4.24
N LYS A 146 29.99 42.01 -5.28
CA LYS A 146 30.76 42.13 -6.51
C LYS A 146 30.46 43.45 -7.23
N ALA A 147 29.18 43.80 -7.41
CA ALA A 147 28.78 45.06 -8.05
C ALA A 147 29.30 46.30 -7.31
N LYS A 148 29.30 46.29 -5.97
CA LYS A 148 29.87 47.37 -5.15
C LYS A 148 31.39 47.48 -5.31
N LYS A 149 32.08 46.34 -5.41
CA LYS A 149 33.54 46.29 -5.59
C LYS A 149 33.94 46.82 -6.98
N ASP A 150 33.25 46.36 -8.02
CA ASP A 150 33.45 46.81 -9.39
C ASP A 150 33.15 48.32 -9.55
N ALA A 151 32.16 48.85 -8.82
CA ALA A 151 31.87 50.29 -8.78
C ALA A 151 32.95 51.11 -8.05
N GLN A 152 33.52 50.58 -6.96
CA GLN A 152 34.63 51.23 -6.23
C GLN A 152 35.94 51.23 -7.03
N ASP A 153 36.25 50.13 -7.70
CA ASP A 153 37.47 50.02 -8.51
C ASP A 153 37.38 50.97 -9.73
N ASN A 154 36.23 51.04 -10.40
CA ASN A 154 36.00 52.02 -11.48
C ASN A 154 36.08 53.49 -11.01
N GLN A 155 35.63 53.80 -9.79
CA GLN A 155 35.78 55.15 -9.23
C GLN A 155 37.23 55.47 -8.86
N ARG A 156 38.00 54.49 -8.37
CA ARG A 156 39.43 54.68 -8.07
C ARG A 156 40.25 54.93 -9.33
N ASP A 157 39.98 54.21 -10.40
CA ASP A 157 40.68 54.36 -11.67
C ASP A 157 40.37 55.71 -12.34
N GLN A 158 39.17 56.27 -12.14
CA GLN A 158 38.80 57.61 -12.63
C GLN A 158 39.40 58.77 -11.85
N VAL A 159 39.78 58.58 -10.58
CA VAL A 159 40.39 59.64 -9.73
C VAL A 159 41.92 59.63 -9.84
N ALA A 160 42.51 58.53 -10.33
CA ALA A 160 43.95 58.37 -10.52
C ALA A 160 44.46 58.73 -11.93
N ALA A 161 43.55 59.04 -12.87
CA ALA A 161 43.83 59.48 -14.24
C ALA A 161 43.74 61.01 -14.36
#